data_AF-A0A6B1ESU6-F1
#
_entry.id   AF-A0A6B1ESU6-F1
#
_cell.length_a   1.000
_cell.length_b   1.000
_cell.length_c   1.000
_cell.angle_alpha   90.00
_cell.angle_beta   90.00
_cell.angle_gamma   90.00
#
_symmetry.space_group_name_H-M   'P 1'
#
loop_
_entity.id
_entity.type
_entity.pdbx_description
1 polymer ?
#
loop_
_entity_poly.entity_id
_entity_poly.type
_entity_poly.pdbx_seq_one_letter_code
_entity_poly.pdbx_strand_id
1 'polypeptide(L)' 'GDYNGAIADYDRYIELNSGDAEAYYRRGQAKKALGQHDAAQADFQKAKALDPNVGE' A
#
# COMPACT_ATOMS: atom_id res chain seq x y z
N GLY A 1 -11.87 11.83 0.92
CA GLY A 1 -11.11 11.10 -0.12
C GLY A 1 -11.69 9.72 -0.24
N ASP A 2 -11.78 9.19 -1.46
CA ASP A 2 -12.27 7.84 -1.69
C ASP A 2 -11.12 6.83 -1.46
N TYR A 3 -10.90 6.48 -0.20
CA TYR A 3 -9.80 5.58 0.17
C TYR A 3 -10.09 4.13 -0.22
N ASN A 4 -11.36 3.71 -0.27
CA ASN A 4 -11.73 2.35 -0.68
C ASN A 4 -11.45 2.12 -2.18
N GLY A 5 -11.77 3.09 -3.04
CA GLY A 5 -11.44 3.07 -4.46
C GLY A 5 -9.94 3.06 -4.69
N ALA A 6 -9.20 3.91 -3.97
CA ALA A 6 -7.73 3.90 -4.04
C ALA A 6 -7.15 2.53 -3.66
N ILE A 7 -7.68 1.87 -2.63
CA ILE A 7 -7.26 0.51 -2.27
C ILE A 7 -7.54 -0.48 -3.40
N ALA A 8 -8.73 -0.44 -4.00
CA ALA A 8 -9.08 -1.32 -5.10
C ALA A 8 -8.21 -1.11 -6.35
N ASP A 9 -7.86 0.15 -6.66
CA ASP A 9 -6.95 0.47 -7.76
C ASP A 9 -5.54 -0.07 -7.49
N TYR A 10 -5.01 0.12 -6.27
CA TYR A 10 -3.72 -0.45 -5.89
C TYR A 10 -3.74 -1.97 -5.85
N ASP A 11 -4.85 -2.60 -5.46
CA ASP A 11 -4.97 -4.06 -5.47
C ASP A 11 -4.74 -4.62 -6.88
N ARG A 12 -5.49 -4.11 -7.86
CA ARG A 12 -5.34 -4.48 -9.27
C ARG A 12 -3.94 -4.17 -9.81
N TYR A 13 -3.39 -3.02 -9.43
CA TYR A 13 -2.05 -2.65 -9.86
C TYR A 13 -0.99 -3.62 -9.30
N ILE A 14 -1.10 -4.00 -8.03
CA ILE A 14 -0.18 -4.93 -7.36
C ILE A 14 -0.30 -6.35 -7.92
N GLU A 15 -1.50 -6.77 -8.35
CA GLU A 15 -1.68 -8.04 -9.07
C GLU A 15 -0.88 -8.08 -10.39
N LEU A 16 -0.74 -6.94 -11.06
CA LEU A 16 0.07 -6.82 -12.28
C LEU A 16 1.55 -6.56 -12.00
N ASN A 17 1.85 -5.79 -10.95
CA ASN A 17 3.18 -5.30 -10.59
C ASN A 17 3.47 -5.53 -9.11
N SER A 18 3.66 -6.80 -8.73
CA SER A 18 3.83 -7.17 -7.31
C SER A 18 5.16 -6.72 -6.69
N GLY A 19 6.07 -6.14 -7.48
CA GLY A 19 7.39 -5.65 -7.05
C GLY A 19 7.46 -4.14 -6.82
N ASP A 20 6.37 -3.40 -7.03
CA ASP A 20 6.35 -1.95 -6.85
C ASP A 20 6.13 -1.57 -5.38
N ALA A 21 7.20 -1.14 -4.71
CA ALA A 21 7.17 -0.77 -3.29
C ALA A 21 6.22 0.41 -3.00
N GLU A 22 6.18 1.40 -3.89
CA GLU A 22 5.38 2.62 -3.73
C GLU A 22 3.88 2.28 -3.79
N ALA A 23 3.47 1.32 -4.63
CA ALA A 23 2.08 0.87 -4.66
C ALA A 23 1.62 0.28 -3.32
N TYR A 24 2.45 -0.56 -2.67
CA TYR A 24 2.15 -1.05 -1.32
C TYR A 24 2.14 0.09 -0.30
N TYR A 25 3.10 1.03 -0.36
CA TYR A 25 3.14 2.17 0.55
C TYR A 25 1.87 3.02 0.46
N ARG A 26 1.42 3.36 -0.75
CA ARG A 26 0.21 4.17 -0.97
C ARG A 26 -1.07 3.42 -0.60
N ARG A 27 -1.16 2.11 -0.88
CA ARG A 27 -2.28 1.27 -0.40
C ARG A 27 -2.33 1.24 1.13
N GLY A 28 -1.18 1.11 1.78
CA GLY A 28 -1.04 1.17 3.24
C GLY A 28 -1.49 2.50 3.82
N GLN A 29 -1.14 3.63 3.18
CA GLN A 29 -1.63 4.95 3.59
C GLN A 29 -3.15 5.07 3.50
N ALA A 30 -3.75 4.60 2.41
CA ALA A 30 -5.21 4.60 2.24
C ALA A 30 -5.91 3.73 3.31
N LYS A 31 -5.39 2.53 3.58
CA LYS A 31 -5.89 1.64 4.65
C LYS A 31 -5.76 2.28 6.04
N LYS A 32 -4.64 2.96 6.31
CA LYS A 32 -4.42 3.70 7.57
C LYS A 32 -5.47 4.80 7.73
N ALA A 33 -5.79 5.53 6.66
CA ALA A 33 -6.82 6.58 6.68
C ALA A 33 -8.24 6.04 6.93
N LEU A 34 -8.48 4.75 6.65
CA LEU A 34 -9.73 4.05 6.96
C LEU A 34 -9.74 3.37 8.34
N GLY A 35 -8.68 3.52 9.15
CA GLY A 35 -8.57 2.86 10.45
C GLY A 35 -8.15 1.38 10.37
N GLN A 36 -7.77 0.88 9.20
CA GLN A 36 -7.32 -0.50 8.99
C GLN A 36 -5.83 -0.63 9.31
N HIS A 37 -5.45 -0.43 10.57
CA HIS A 37 -4.06 -0.26 10.98
C HIS A 37 -3.21 -1.52 10.75
N ASP A 38 -3.72 -2.71 11.09
CA ASP A 38 -3.00 -3.97 10.84
C ASP A 38 -2.74 -4.22 9.35
N ALA A 39 -3.76 -3.98 8.51
CA ALA A 39 -3.64 -4.15 7.07
C ALA A 39 -2.69 -3.12 6.44
N ALA A 40 -2.68 -1.89 6.97
CA ALA A 40 -1.73 -0.85 6.58
C ALA A 40 -0.29 -1.23 6.97
N GLN A 41 -0.08 -1.76 8.16
CA GLN A 41 1.23 -2.20 8.63
C GLN A 41 1.81 -3.31 7.75
N ALA A 42 0.99 -4.29 7.36
CA ALA A 42 1.41 -5.34 6.43
C ALA A 42 1.87 -4.76 5.07
N ASP A 43 1.14 -3.79 4.54
CA ASP A 43 1.51 -3.09 3.31
C ASP A 43 2.82 -2.31 3.46
N PHE A 44 3.01 -1.58 4.56
CA PHE A 44 4.26 -0.86 4.81
C PHE A 44 5.46 -1.78 4.99
N GLN A 45 5.28 -2.94 5.64
CA GLN A 45 6.34 -3.95 5.76
C GLN A 45 6.71 -4.52 4.40
N LYS A 46 5.72 -4.81 3.56
CA LYS A 46 5.96 -5.30 2.19
C LYS A 46 6.66 -4.24 1.34
N ALA A 47 6.24 -2.98 1.43
CA ALA A 47 6.87 -1.86 0.74
C ALA A 47 8.36 -1.76 1.13
N LYS A 48 8.67 -1.72 2.42
CA LYS A 48 10.06 -1.66 2.93
C LYS A 48 10.91 -2.88 2.56
N ALA A 49 10.29 -4.05 2.44
CA ALA A 49 10.99 -5.26 2.01
C ALA A 49 11.34 -5.23 0.52
N LEU A 50 10.59 -4.49 -0.30
CA LEU A 50 10.85 -4.30 -1.73
C LEU A 50 11.82 -3.15 -1.98
N ASP A 51 11.61 -2.01 -1.33
CA ASP A 51 12.52 -0.87 -1.34
C ASP A 51 12.61 -0.27 0.08
N PRO A 52 13.76 -0.39 0.75
CA PRO A 52 13.97 0.17 2.08
C PRO A 52 13.79 1.69 2.18
N ASN A 53 13.96 2.41 1.05
CA ASN A 53 13.87 3.88 1.00
C ASN A 53 12.47 4.37 0.58
N VAL A 54 11.50 3.46 0.45
CA VAL A 54 10.14 3.82 0.05
C VAL A 54 9.49 4.77 1.06
N GLY A 55 9.04 5.92 0.58
CA GLY A 55 8.33 6.92 1.38
C GLY A 55 9.20 7.78 2.30
N GLU A 56 10.53 7.76 2.13
CA GLU A 56 11.44 8.79 2.69
C GLU A 56 11.30 10.16 1.99
#